data_AF-A0A916H583-F1
#
_entry.id   AF-A0A916H583-F1
#
_cell.length_a   1.000
_cell.length_b   1.000
_cell.length_c   1.000
_cell.angle_alpha   90.00
_cell.angle_beta   90.00
_cell.angle_gamma   90.00
#
_symmetry.space_group_name_H-M   'P 1'
#
loop_
_entity.id
_entity.type
_entity.pdbx_description
1 polymer ?
#
loop_
_entity_poly.entity_id
_entity_poly.type
_entity_poly.pdbx_seq_one_letter_code
_entity_poly.pdbx_strand_id
1 'polypeptide(L)'
;MDPTIRPIITFLRILAVFDAFTLLLALEWSGLTPSGSLIVYCVTQSAALFTFAFWPRRLYSSTTVRLVMLWFAPIAAITAFPLILQDMNSPNEPHWDAVKLRVLTWGLFLAMFLEAKKWKTAI
;
A
#
# COMPACT_ATOMS: atom_id res chain seq x y z
N MET A 1 1.00 -15.63 -19.34
CA MET A 1 0.16 -14.63 -18.64
C MET A 1 -0.76 -14.04 -19.69
N ASP A 2 -2.06 -13.97 -19.41
CA ASP A 2 -3.05 -13.42 -20.33
C ASP A 2 -2.66 -11.97 -20.74
N PRO A 3 -2.63 -11.63 -22.04
CA PRO A 3 -2.27 -10.30 -22.51
C PRO A 3 -3.14 -9.18 -21.91
N THR A 4 -4.38 -9.48 -21.49
CA THR A 4 -5.29 -8.51 -20.86
C THR A 4 -4.91 -8.15 -19.41
N ILE A 5 -4.22 -9.04 -18.70
CA ILE A 5 -3.84 -8.85 -17.29
C ILE A 5 -2.61 -7.94 -17.18
N ARG A 6 -1.74 -7.95 -18.20
CA ARG A 6 -0.49 -7.16 -18.21
C ARG A 6 -0.73 -5.65 -18.04
N PRO A 7 -1.63 -4.98 -18.81
CA PRO A 7 -1.89 -3.56 -18.65
C PRO A 7 -2.51 -3.21 -17.29
N ILE A 8 -3.39 -4.06 -16.75
CA ILE A 8 -4.02 -3.85 -15.43
C ILE A 8 -2.95 -3.80 -14.34
N ILE A 9 -2.00 -4.73 -14.34
CA ILE A 9 -0.92 -4.73 -13.34
C ILE A 9 0.00 -3.53 -13.51
N THR A 10 0.32 -3.14 -14.75
CA THR A 10 1.14 -1.95 -15.01
C THR A 10 0.45 -0.69 -14.47
N PHE A 11 -0.85 -0.54 -14.71
CA PHE A 11 -1.65 0.54 -14.17
C PHE A 11 -1.66 0.54 -12.63
N LEU A 12 -1.85 -0.62 -11.98
CA LEU A 12 -1.79 -0.76 -10.53
C LEU A 12 -0.43 -0.37 -9.93
N ARG A 13 0.67 -0.68 -10.64
CA ARG A 13 2.02 -0.26 -10.21
C ARG A 13 2.22 1.25 -10.33
N ILE A 14 1.71 1.88 -11.39
CA ILE A 14 1.73 3.34 -11.54
C ILE A 14 0.92 4.00 -10.42
N LEU A 15 -0.28 3.47 -10.14
CA LEU A 15 -1.10 3.92 -9.02
C LEU A 15 -0.38 3.78 -7.67
N ALA A 16 0.35 2.68 -7.46
CA ALA A 16 1.12 2.48 -6.23
C ALA A 16 2.24 3.53 -6.06
N VAL A 17 2.92 3.91 -7.15
CA VAL A 17 3.92 5.01 -7.09
C VAL A 17 3.24 6.33 -6.73
N PHE A 18 2.11 6.63 -7.39
CA PHE A 18 1.35 7.85 -7.13
C PHE A 18 0.86 7.92 -5.67
N ASP A 19 0.31 6.83 -5.14
CA ASP A 19 -0.16 6.73 -3.75
C ASP A 19 1.00 6.89 -2.75
N ALA A 20 2.15 6.27 -3.02
CA ALA A 20 3.35 6.41 -2.19
C ALA A 20 3.83 7.87 -2.10
N PHE A 21 3.88 8.59 -3.22
CA PHE A 21 4.22 10.02 -3.21
C PHE A 21 3.16 10.85 -2.49
N THR A 22 1.88 10.53 -2.67
CA THR A 22 0.79 11.22 -1.97
C THR A 22 0.90 11.06 -0.45
N LEU A 23 1.26 9.87 0.03
CA LEU A 23 1.47 9.60 1.46
C LEU A 23 2.67 10.35 2.04
N LEU A 24 3.77 10.44 1.28
CA LEU A 24 4.95 11.22 1.70
C LEU A 24 4.68 12.72 1.69
N LEU A 25 3.96 13.24 0.69
CA LEU A 25 3.52 14.63 0.65
C LEU A 25 2.56 14.94 1.80
N ALA A 26 1.62 14.03 2.11
CA ALA A 26 0.73 14.17 3.27
C ALA A 26 1.51 14.23 4.59
N LEU A 27 2.63 13.50 4.69
CA LEU A 27 3.50 13.58 5.85
C LEU A 27 4.19 14.95 5.94
N GLU A 28 4.74 15.45 4.83
CA GLU A 28 5.38 16.77 4.76
C GLU A 28 4.40 17.90 5.09
N TRP A 29 3.16 17.80 4.59
CA TRP A 29 2.11 18.81 4.76
C TRP A 29 1.35 18.73 6.08
N SER A 30 1.59 17.69 6.89
CA SER A 30 0.86 17.49 8.15
C SER A 30 1.11 18.56 9.22
N GLY A 31 2.09 19.46 9.03
CA GLY A 31 2.36 20.57 9.96
C GLY A 31 2.88 20.12 11.33
N LEU A 32 3.34 21.09 12.13
CA LEU A 32 4.14 20.93 13.36
C LEU A 32 3.79 19.67 14.20
N THR A 33 4.74 18.73 14.24
CA THR A 33 4.72 17.42 14.93
C THR A 33 3.66 16.42 14.42
N PRO A 34 3.91 15.74 13.29
CA PRO A 34 3.15 14.54 12.95
C PRO A 34 3.21 13.53 14.08
N SER A 35 2.07 12.88 14.36
CA SER A 35 2.04 11.80 15.34
C SER A 35 2.98 10.68 14.91
N GLY A 36 3.63 10.02 15.87
CA GLY A 36 4.52 8.88 15.56
C GLY A 36 3.81 7.79 14.75
N SER A 37 2.51 7.59 14.97
CA SER A 37 1.68 6.66 14.20
C SER A 37 1.50 7.08 12.73
N LEU A 38 1.33 8.37 12.45
CA LEU A 38 1.24 8.88 11.08
C LEU A 38 2.57 8.73 10.34
N ILE A 39 3.70 9.03 11.01
CA ILE A 39 5.04 8.84 10.43
C ILE A 39 5.24 7.37 10.07
N VAL A 40 5.02 6.46 11.02
CA VAL A 40 5.18 5.01 10.80
C VAL A 40 4.29 4.54 9.67
N TYR A 41 3.03 4.97 9.62
CA TYR A 41 2.11 4.67 8.52
C TYR A 41 2.66 5.17 7.17
N CYS A 42 2.90 6.47 7.01
CA CYS A 42 3.34 7.02 5.73
C CYS A 42 4.63 6.37 5.24
N VAL A 43 5.62 6.16 6.11
CA VAL A 43 6.91 5.55 5.74
C VAL A 43 6.75 4.07 5.37
N THR A 44 6.10 3.27 6.20
CA THR A 44 5.96 1.82 5.95
C THR A 44 5.14 1.53 4.70
N GLN A 45 4.05 2.26 4.50
CA GLN A 45 3.17 2.12 3.35
C GLN A 45 3.88 2.55 2.07
N SER A 46 4.56 3.70 2.09
CA SER A 46 5.31 4.19 0.92
C SER A 46 6.44 3.23 0.55
N ALA A 47 7.19 2.73 1.52
CA ALA A 47 8.25 1.75 1.27
C ALA A 47 7.70 0.48 0.60
N ALA A 48 6.56 -0.02 1.06
CA ALA A 48 5.96 -1.21 0.51
C ALA A 48 5.31 -0.98 -0.87
N LEU A 49 4.71 0.19 -1.12
CA LEU A 49 4.18 0.59 -2.42
C LEU A 49 5.28 0.81 -3.46
N PHE A 50 6.39 1.46 -3.10
CA PHE A 50 7.56 1.58 -3.98
C PHE A 50 8.18 0.21 -4.26
N THR A 51 8.27 -0.62 -3.23
CA THR A 51 8.70 -2.00 -3.38
C THR A 51 7.80 -2.70 -4.41
N PHE A 52 6.48 -2.68 -4.27
CA PHE A 52 5.56 -3.25 -5.25
C PHE A 52 5.75 -2.71 -6.68
N ALA A 53 5.85 -1.38 -6.81
CA ALA A 53 5.94 -0.72 -8.11
C ALA A 53 7.21 -1.12 -8.87
N PHE A 54 8.36 -1.01 -8.21
CA PHE A 54 9.67 -1.16 -8.84
C PHE A 54 10.20 -2.60 -8.81
N TRP A 55 9.64 -3.51 -7.99
CA TRP A 55 10.21 -4.85 -7.90
C TRP A 55 10.05 -5.64 -9.21
N PRO A 56 11.14 -6.23 -9.74
CA PRO A 56 11.08 -7.03 -10.94
C PRO A 56 10.23 -8.29 -10.74
N ARG A 57 9.21 -8.48 -11.59
CA ARG A 57 8.29 -9.63 -11.52
C ARG A 57 9.00 -10.99 -11.59
N ARG A 58 10.10 -11.06 -12.34
CA ARG A 58 10.92 -12.26 -12.47
C ARG A 58 11.45 -12.80 -11.14
N LEU A 59 11.52 -11.96 -10.11
CA LEU A 59 12.01 -12.32 -8.78
C LEU A 59 10.92 -12.92 -7.88
N TYR A 60 9.64 -12.90 -8.27
CA TYR A 60 8.56 -13.55 -7.51
C TYR A 60 8.62 -15.08 -7.53
N SER A 61 9.47 -15.67 -8.37
CA SER A 61 9.84 -17.09 -8.30
C SER A 61 10.58 -17.44 -7.02
N SER A 62 11.30 -16.48 -6.43
CA SER A 62 11.98 -16.67 -5.14
C SER A 62 10.96 -16.69 -4.00
N THR A 63 10.96 -17.78 -3.23
CA THR A 63 10.11 -17.94 -2.04
C THR A 63 10.29 -16.79 -1.06
N THR A 64 11.51 -16.31 -0.86
CA THR A 64 11.84 -15.21 0.07
C THR A 64 11.17 -13.92 -0.37
N VAL A 65 11.34 -13.52 -1.64
CA VAL A 65 10.74 -12.29 -2.18
C VAL A 65 9.23 -12.35 -2.12
N ARG A 66 8.65 -13.50 -2.45
CA ARG A 66 7.20 -13.71 -2.36
C ARG A 66 6.70 -13.55 -0.93
N LEU A 67 7.37 -14.15 0.05
CA LEU A 67 7.01 -14.03 1.46
C LEU A 67 7.06 -12.58 1.92
N VAL A 68 8.12 -11.84 1.59
CA VAL A 68 8.25 -10.40 1.91
C VAL A 68 7.06 -9.61 1.36
N MET A 69 6.68 -9.87 0.11
CA MET A 69 5.55 -9.19 -0.55
C MET A 69 4.20 -9.54 0.06
N LEU A 70 4.02 -10.80 0.48
CA LEU A 70 2.84 -11.24 1.20
C LEU A 70 2.74 -10.61 2.58
N TRP A 71 3.87 -10.36 3.26
CA TRP A 71 3.92 -9.70 4.57
C TRP A 71 3.56 -8.21 4.53
N PHE A 72 3.72 -7.54 3.39
CA PHE A 72 3.33 -6.14 3.29
C PHE A 72 1.82 -5.90 3.45
N ALA A 73 0.96 -6.83 3.00
CA ALA A 73 -0.49 -6.68 3.16
C ALA A 73 -0.96 -6.64 4.63
N PRO A 74 -0.57 -7.58 5.52
CA PRO A 74 -0.92 -7.50 6.93
C PRO A 74 -0.22 -6.33 7.65
N ILE A 75 1.02 -5.97 7.29
CA ILE A 75 1.68 -4.76 7.84
C ILE A 75 0.88 -3.52 7.48
N ALA A 76 0.40 -3.44 6.24
CA ALA A 76 -0.42 -2.33 5.78
C ALA A 76 -1.77 -2.26 6.52
N ALA A 77 -2.40 -3.40 6.79
CA ALA A 77 -3.62 -3.47 7.58
C ALA A 77 -3.38 -2.98 9.02
N ILE A 78 -2.32 -3.46 9.68
CA ILE A 78 -1.99 -3.14 11.07
C ILE A 78 -1.64 -1.66 11.25
N THR A 79 -0.90 -1.08 10.31
CA THR A 79 -0.45 0.33 10.41
C THR A 79 -1.55 1.32 10.03
N ALA A 80 -2.45 0.97 9.12
CA ALA A 80 -3.52 1.87 8.68
C ALA A 80 -4.76 1.82 9.58
N PHE A 81 -5.12 0.65 10.14
CA PHE A 81 -6.37 0.45 10.86
C PHE A 81 -6.58 1.40 12.05
N PRO A 82 -5.58 1.61 12.95
CA PRO A 82 -5.73 2.55 14.06
C PRO A 82 -5.99 3.98 13.58
N LEU A 83 -5.37 4.37 12.48
CA LEU A 83 -5.53 5.70 11.91
C LEU A 83 -6.91 5.85 11.24
N ILE A 84 -7.41 4.82 10.54
CA ILE A 84 -8.79 4.81 10.01
C ILE A 84 -9.80 4.98 11.14
N LEU A 85 -9.63 4.25 12.25
CA LEU A 85 -10.49 4.41 13.42
C LEU A 85 -10.38 5.81 14.04
N GLN A 86 -9.19 6.39 14.07
CA GLN A 86 -8.99 7.76 14.54
C GLN A 86 -9.72 8.78 13.66
N ASP A 87 -9.64 8.64 12.33
CA ASP A 87 -10.31 9.55 11.39
C ASP A 87 -11.83 9.44 11.47
N MET A 88 -12.36 8.22 11.65
CA MET A 88 -13.80 7.97 11.77
C MET A 88 -14.37 8.51 13.09
N ASN A 89 -13.59 8.46 14.16
CA ASN A 89 -13.99 8.91 15.50
C ASN A 89 -13.51 10.33 15.82
N SER A 90 -13.07 11.10 14.83
CA SER A 90 -12.59 12.46 15.04
C SER A 90 -13.70 13.34 15.65
N PRO A 91 -13.45 14.02 16.77
CA PRO A 91 -14.48 14.74 17.53
C PRO A 91 -15.00 16.00 16.81
N ASN A 92 -14.26 16.53 15.84
CA ASN A 92 -14.60 17.78 15.16
C ASN A 92 -15.40 17.55 13.87
N GLU A 93 -15.13 16.46 13.15
CA GLU A 93 -15.92 15.90 12.04
C GLU A 93 -15.17 14.66 11.54
N PRO A 94 -15.85 13.57 11.10
CA PRO A 94 -15.15 12.43 10.53
C PRO A 94 -14.40 12.83 9.25
N HIS A 95 -13.10 12.54 9.19
CA HIS A 95 -12.26 12.87 8.03
C HIS A 95 -12.45 11.83 6.91
N TRP A 96 -13.64 11.80 6.31
CA TRP A 96 -14.02 10.78 5.32
C TRP A 96 -13.10 10.71 4.10
N ASP A 97 -12.48 11.81 3.70
CA ASP A 97 -11.54 11.79 2.57
C ASP A 97 -10.23 11.09 2.92
N ALA A 98 -9.74 11.24 4.16
CA ALA A 98 -8.58 10.49 4.67
C ALA A 98 -8.92 8.99 4.81
N VAL A 99 -10.13 8.66 5.27
CA VAL A 99 -10.62 7.26 5.33
C VAL A 99 -10.64 6.63 3.93
N LYS A 100 -11.22 7.32 2.94
CA LYS A 100 -11.27 6.81 1.54
C LYS A 100 -9.89 6.56 0.97
N LEU A 101 -8.94 7.48 1.17
CA LEU A 101 -7.55 7.32 0.72
C LEU A 101 -6.91 6.07 1.37
N ARG A 102 -7.09 5.88 2.67
CA ARG A 102 -6.54 4.71 3.38
C ARG A 102 -7.14 3.39 2.94
N VAL A 103 -8.43 3.36 2.62
CA VAL A 103 -9.10 2.19 2.04
C VAL A 103 -8.62 1.91 0.61
N LEU A 104 -8.35 2.95 -0.18
CA LEU A 104 -7.75 2.81 -1.51
C LEU A 104 -6.34 2.19 -1.41
N THR A 105 -5.52 2.66 -0.48
CA THR A 105 -4.21 2.08 -0.17
C THR A 105 -4.34 0.59 0.14
N TRP A 106 -5.30 0.18 0.99
CA TRP A 106 -5.60 -1.25 1.24
C TRP A 106 -5.93 -2.05 -0.02
N GLY A 107 -6.70 -1.46 -0.95
CA GLY A 107 -6.99 -2.08 -2.24
C GLY A 107 -5.73 -2.37 -3.05
N LEU A 108 -4.75 -1.46 -3.03
CA LEU A 108 -3.45 -1.66 -3.69
C LEU A 108 -2.62 -2.76 -3.02
N PHE A 109 -2.62 -2.85 -1.69
CA PHE A 109 -1.96 -3.94 -0.97
C PHE A 109 -2.60 -5.30 -1.24
N LEU A 110 -3.93 -5.34 -1.35
CA LEU A 110 -4.64 -6.55 -1.75
C LEU A 110 -4.28 -6.95 -3.19
N ALA A 111 -4.19 -5.99 -4.10
CA ALA A 111 -3.76 -6.25 -5.48
C ALA A 111 -2.33 -6.81 -5.53
N MET A 112 -1.40 -6.25 -4.75
CA MET A 112 -0.04 -6.79 -4.60
C MET A 112 -0.05 -8.22 -4.05
N PHE A 113 -0.83 -8.49 -3.01
CA PHE A 113 -0.96 -9.82 -2.42
C PHE A 113 -1.45 -10.84 -3.44
N LEU A 114 -2.47 -10.47 -4.22
CA LEU A 114 -3.03 -11.32 -5.28
C LEU A 114 -2.03 -11.53 -6.41
N GLU A 115 -1.25 -10.51 -6.79
CA GLU A 115 -0.14 -10.67 -7.75
C GLU A 115 0.87 -11.68 -7.20
N ALA A 116 1.39 -11.50 -6.00
CA ALA A 116 2.36 -12.40 -5.37
C ALA A 116 1.84 -13.84 -5.23
N LYS A 117 0.54 -14.02 -4.93
CA LYS A 117 -0.11 -15.34 -4.81
C LYS A 117 -0.26 -16.04 -6.17
N LYS A 118 -0.66 -15.32 -7.23
CA LYS A 118 -0.85 -15.88 -8.59
C LYS A 118 0.44 -16.46 -9.18
N TRP A 119 1.60 -15.94 -8.81
CA TRP A 119 2.89 -16.49 -9.25
C TRP A 119 3.24 -17.86 -8.63
N LYS A 120 2.53 -18.32 -7.59
CA LYS A 120 2.68 -19.70 -7.05
C LYS A 120 2.01 -20.76 -7.95
N THR A 121 0.95 -20.41 -8.67
CA THR A 121 0.15 -21.34 -9.48
C THR A 121 0.65 -21.53 -10.92
N ALA A 122 1.71 -20.82 -11.31
CA ALA A 122 2.27 -20.86 -12.68
C ALA A 122 3.50 -21.77 -12.81
N ILE A 123 3.81 -22.55 -11.77
CA ILE A 123 4.89 -23.55 -11.70
C ILE A 123 4.23 -24.85 -11.24
#